data_AF-A0A8X8D9B2-F1
#
_entry.id   AF-A0A8X8D9B2-F1
#
_cell.length_a   1.000
_cell.length_b   1.000
_cell.length_c   1.000
_cell.angle_alpha   90.00
_cell.angle_beta   90.00
_cell.angle_gamma   90.00
#
_symmetry.space_group_name_H-M   'P 1'
#
loop_
_entity.id
_entity.type
_entity.pdbx_description
1 polymer ?
#
loop_
_entity_poly.entity_id
_entity_poly.type
_entity_poly.pdbx_seq_one_letter_code
_entity_poly.pdbx_strand_id
1 'polypeptide(L)'
;MEPQLAELERLQTRILNRISKLELSLSTQNNNNNNNLSACDGGDTTEARLSTILRSNGVNDFAFKKVSSDYYDWPLESRRDVLGAASIDHLCKSIVLVNTQAPSNITDCSDFNNSKYYIVVVQYTARFNAETVKNYLYALNDGKIAKKKFN
;
A
#
# COMPACT_ATOMS: atom_id res chain seq x y z
N MET A 1 55.15 -0.80 -8.47
CA MET A 1 54.03 -0.37 -7.62
C MET A 1 53.12 0.61 -8.37
N GLU A 2 53.68 1.56 -9.13
CA GLU A 2 52.94 2.50 -10.00
C GLU A 2 52.00 1.90 -11.07
N PRO A 3 52.31 0.79 -11.78
CA PRO A 3 51.44 0.32 -12.87
C PRO A 3 50.11 -0.27 -12.36
N GLN A 4 50.13 -0.90 -11.17
CA GLN A 4 48.92 -1.43 -10.54
C GLN A 4 48.00 -0.30 -10.04
N LEU A 5 48.59 0.81 -9.59
CA LEU A 5 47.84 1.98 -9.17
C LEU A 5 47.15 2.66 -10.37
N ALA A 6 47.85 2.82 -11.49
CA ALA A 6 47.29 3.38 -12.72
C ALA A 6 46.15 2.50 -13.30
N GLU A 7 46.28 1.18 -13.19
CA GLU A 7 45.22 0.24 -13.59
C GLU A 7 43.97 0.37 -12.70
N LEU A 8 44.17 0.52 -11.38
CA LEU A 8 43.09 0.71 -10.42
C LEU A 8 42.34 2.03 -10.65
N GLU A 9 43.06 3.13 -10.89
CA GLU A 9 42.47 4.44 -11.21
C GLU A 9 41.64 4.37 -12.51
N ARG A 10 42.14 3.64 -13.51
CA ARG A 10 41.42 3.42 -14.77
C ARG A 10 40.12 2.63 -14.56
N LEU A 11 40.16 1.59 -13.71
CA LEU A 11 38.99 0.79 -13.35
C LEU A 11 37.97 1.63 -12.58
N GLN A 12 38.41 2.39 -11.57
CA GLN A 12 37.55 3.25 -10.77
C GLN A 12 36.85 4.30 -11.65
N THR A 13 37.60 4.97 -12.52
CA THR A 13 37.05 5.95 -13.47
C THR A 13 36.02 5.32 -14.40
N ARG A 14 36.26 4.08 -14.86
CA ARG A 14 35.31 3.35 -15.71
C ARG A 14 34.02 3.00 -14.94
N ILE A 15 34.13 2.59 -13.68
CA ILE A 15 32.97 2.27 -12.83
C ILE A 15 32.14 3.53 -12.59
N LEU A 16 32.76 4.63 -12.19
CA LEU A 16 32.07 5.91 -11.95
C LEU A 16 31.35 6.41 -13.21
N ASN A 17 31.98 6.30 -14.38
CA ASN A 17 31.34 6.65 -15.66
C ASN A 17 30.15 5.75 -15.99
N ARG A 18 30.19 4.46 -15.64
CA ARG A 18 29.05 3.55 -15.83
C ARG A 18 27.90 3.88 -14.89
N ILE A 19 28.20 4.20 -13.62
CA ILE A 19 27.20 4.62 -12.63
C ILE A 19 26.52 5.90 -13.09
N SER A 20 27.28 6.93 -13.46
CA SER A 20 26.74 8.21 -13.94
C SER A 20 25.84 8.04 -15.18
N LYS A 21 26.21 7.17 -16.12
CA LYS A 21 25.37 6.84 -17.28
C LYS A 21 24.06 6.17 -16.88
N LEU A 22 24.11 5.21 -15.94
CA LEU A 22 22.93 4.51 -15.44
C LEU A 22 21.98 5.48 -14.71
N GLU A 23 22.52 6.36 -13.87
CA GLU A 23 21.76 7.39 -13.17
C GLU A 23 21.06 8.34 -14.14
N LEU A 24 21.75 8.79 -15.20
CA LEU A 24 21.16 9.64 -16.23
C LEU A 24 20.05 8.94 -17.00
N SER A 25 20.23 7.66 -17.36
CA SER A 25 19.19 6.85 -18.01
C SER A 25 17.95 6.69 -17.11
N LEU A 26 18.13 6.41 -15.82
CA LEU A 26 17.03 6.31 -14.86
C LEU A 26 16.30 7.64 -14.67
N SER A 27 17.04 8.75 -14.56
CA SER A 27 16.44 10.09 -14.43
C SER A 27 15.64 10.50 -15.66
N THR A 28 16.12 10.13 -16.86
CA THR A 28 15.41 10.42 -18.13
C THR A 28 14.11 9.62 -18.22
N GLN A 29 14.10 8.35 -17.78
CA GLN A 29 12.89 7.54 -17.70
C GLN A 29 11.86 8.14 -16.71
N ASN A 30 12.31 8.64 -15.55
CA ASN A 30 11.42 9.29 -14.59
C ASN A 30 10.79 10.58 -15.14
N ASN A 31 11.53 11.40 -15.89
CA ASN A 31 10.99 12.63 -16.48
C ASN A 31 10.01 12.36 -17.62
N ASN A 32 10.21 11.31 -18.42
CA ASN A 32 9.26 10.91 -19.46
C ASN A 32 7.95 10.35 -18.88
N ASN A 33 8.00 9.72 -17.69
CA ASN A 33 6.79 9.26 -17.00
C ASN A 33 5.96 10.40 -16.40
N ASN A 34 6.59 11.52 -16.02
CA ASN A 34 5.87 12.67 -15.44
C ASN A 34 5.22 13.59 -16.50
N ASN A 35 5.71 13.58 -17.74
CA ASN A 35 5.18 14.44 -18.83
C ASN A 35 4.04 13.79 -19.65
N ASN A 36 3.61 12.58 -19.31
CA ASN A 36 2.47 11.90 -19.95
C ASN A 36 1.15 12.05 -19.16
N LEU A 37 1.04 13.09 -18.32
CA LEU A 37 -0.21 13.48 -17.65
C LEU A 37 -1.13 14.29 -18.59
N SER A 38 -1.29 13.81 -19.83
CA SER A 38 -2.30 14.32 -20.76
C SER A 38 -3.61 13.60 -20.49
N ALA A 39 -4.61 14.38 -20.06
CA ALA A 39 -5.98 13.96 -19.88
C ALA A 39 -6.52 13.25 -21.13
N CYS A 40 -6.87 11.97 -20.97
CA CYS A 40 -7.78 11.28 -21.87
C CYS A 40 -8.79 10.46 -21.07
N ASP A 41 -10.04 10.87 -21.22
CA ASP A 41 -11.26 10.19 -20.85
C ASP A 41 -11.31 8.82 -21.57
N GLY A 42 -10.93 7.77 -20.85
CA GLY A 42 -10.74 6.42 -21.41
C GLY A 42 -10.39 5.38 -20.36
N GLY A 43 -11.30 5.13 -19.42
CA GLY A 43 -11.33 3.91 -18.59
C GLY A 43 -10.04 3.58 -17.86
N ASP A 44 -9.57 4.47 -16.98
CA ASP A 44 -8.37 4.20 -16.19
C ASP A 44 -8.54 2.92 -15.36
N THR A 45 -7.62 1.96 -15.53
CA THR A 45 -7.70 0.69 -14.81
C THR A 45 -7.61 0.96 -13.30
N THR A 46 -8.27 0.13 -12.47
CA THR A 46 -8.20 0.32 -11.00
C THR A 46 -6.76 0.32 -10.51
N GLU A 47 -5.88 -0.47 -11.14
CA GLU A 47 -4.44 -0.53 -10.85
C GLU A 47 -3.73 0.81 -11.08
N ALA A 48 -3.97 1.47 -12.21
CA ALA A 48 -3.35 2.76 -12.54
C ALA A 48 -3.87 3.88 -11.63
N ARG A 49 -5.17 3.90 -11.34
CA ARG A 49 -5.76 4.82 -10.35
C ARG A 49 -5.12 4.65 -8.97
N LEU A 50 -5.01 3.42 -8.47
CA LEU A 50 -4.40 3.14 -7.17
C LEU A 50 -2.89 3.44 -7.16
N SER A 51 -2.18 3.15 -8.25
CA SER A 51 -0.76 3.48 -8.40
C SER A 51 -0.51 4.98 -8.28
N THR A 52 -1.38 5.79 -8.90
CA THR A 52 -1.33 7.25 -8.82
C THR A 52 -1.52 7.75 -7.39
N ILE A 53 -2.50 7.20 -6.66
CA ILE A 53 -2.76 7.53 -5.26
C ILE A 53 -1.57 7.18 -4.36
N LEU A 54 -0.96 6.00 -4.55
CA LEU A 54 0.19 5.58 -3.74
C LEU A 54 1.39 6.52 -3.94
N ARG A 55 1.73 6.81 -5.19
CA ARG A 55 2.86 7.69 -5.53
C ARG A 55 2.65 9.13 -5.05
N SER A 56 1.43 9.66 -5.19
CA SER A 56 1.12 11.01 -4.71
C SER A 56 1.21 11.14 -3.18
N ASN A 57 1.10 10.02 -2.45
CA ASN A 57 1.29 9.95 -1.00
C ASN A 57 2.71 9.49 -0.60
N GLY A 58 3.67 9.47 -1.53
CA GLY A 58 5.07 9.14 -1.25
C GLY A 58 5.39 7.64 -1.15
N VAL A 59 4.43 6.76 -1.46
CA VAL A 59 4.66 5.32 -1.53
C VAL A 59 5.15 4.98 -2.94
N ASN A 60 6.47 4.83 -3.07
CA ASN A 60 7.13 4.61 -4.37
C ASN A 60 7.47 3.15 -4.67
N ASP A 61 7.55 2.31 -3.64
CA ASP A 61 7.89 0.89 -3.77
C ASP A 61 6.66 0.03 -3.47
N PHE A 62 6.01 -0.44 -4.52
CA PHE A 62 4.85 -1.32 -4.46
C PHE A 62 4.69 -2.11 -5.77
N ALA A 63 3.99 -3.24 -5.69
CA ALA A 63 3.65 -4.05 -6.86
C ALA A 63 2.22 -4.58 -6.74
N PHE A 64 1.44 -4.41 -7.82
CA PHE A 64 0.15 -5.07 -7.96
C PHE A 64 0.34 -6.43 -8.64
N LYS A 65 -0.34 -7.46 -8.12
CA LYS A 65 -0.31 -8.82 -8.67
C LYS A 65 -1.69 -9.25 -9.11
N LYS A 66 -1.82 -9.63 -10.38
CA LYS A 66 -3.02 -10.28 -10.92
C LYS A 66 -2.93 -11.77 -10.61
N VAL A 67 -4.00 -12.32 -10.09
CA VAL A 67 -4.13 -13.72 -9.69
C VAL A 67 -5.34 -14.32 -10.38
N SER A 68 -5.42 -15.65 -10.39
CA SER A 68 -6.58 -16.35 -10.95
C SER A 68 -7.87 -16.03 -10.17
N SER A 69 -9.02 -16.21 -10.82
CA SER A 69 -10.33 -15.88 -10.22
C SER A 69 -10.68 -16.72 -8.99
N ASP A 70 -10.14 -17.94 -8.90
CA ASP A 70 -10.28 -18.89 -7.80
C ASP A 70 -9.31 -18.64 -6.63
N TYR A 71 -8.56 -17.53 -6.64
CA TYR A 71 -7.57 -17.18 -5.62
C TYR A 71 -8.06 -17.30 -4.17
N TYR A 72 -9.33 -16.98 -3.91
CA TYR A 72 -9.91 -17.03 -2.57
C TYR A 72 -10.28 -18.44 -2.09
N ASP A 73 -10.23 -19.44 -2.97
CA ASP A 73 -10.44 -20.85 -2.63
C ASP A 73 -9.11 -21.55 -2.26
N TRP A 74 -7.98 -20.92 -2.55
CA TRP A 74 -6.66 -21.50 -2.33
C TRP A 74 -6.26 -21.53 -0.83
N PRO A 75 -5.42 -22.47 -0.41
CA PRO A 75 -4.73 -22.42 0.89
C PRO A 75 -3.89 -21.15 1.07
N LEU A 76 -3.67 -20.71 2.31
CA LEU A 76 -2.93 -19.47 2.60
C LEU A 76 -1.47 -19.54 2.13
N GLU A 77 -0.87 -20.72 2.15
CA GLU A 77 0.48 -20.99 1.68
C GLU A 77 0.61 -20.69 0.19
N SER A 78 -0.35 -21.16 -0.62
CA SER A 78 -0.38 -20.88 -2.06
C SER A 78 -0.59 -19.40 -2.35
N ARG A 79 -1.43 -18.72 -1.55
CA ARG A 79 -1.61 -17.26 -1.65
C ARG A 79 -0.33 -16.50 -1.30
N ARG A 80 0.39 -16.93 -0.27
CA ARG A 80 1.69 -16.37 0.13
C ARG A 80 2.66 -16.47 -1.03
N ASP A 81 2.76 -17.65 -1.65
CA ASP A 81 3.74 -17.92 -2.71
C ASP A 81 3.45 -17.07 -3.96
N VAL A 82 2.20 -17.00 -4.43
CA VAL A 82 1.86 -16.17 -5.60
C VAL A 82 2.05 -14.69 -5.31
N LEU A 83 1.71 -14.23 -4.10
CA LEU A 83 1.91 -12.85 -3.68
C LEU A 83 3.36 -12.52 -3.31
N GLY A 84 4.23 -13.51 -3.15
CA GLY A 84 5.63 -13.31 -2.76
C GLY A 84 5.79 -12.77 -1.34
N ALA A 85 4.87 -13.09 -0.44
CA ALA A 85 4.95 -12.68 0.96
C ALA A 85 5.96 -13.55 1.73
N ALA A 86 6.64 -12.98 2.74
CA ALA A 86 7.64 -13.71 3.53
C ALA A 86 7.04 -14.84 4.39
N SER A 87 5.82 -14.66 4.90
CA SER A 87 5.05 -15.68 5.63
C SER A 87 3.55 -15.47 5.43
N ILE A 88 2.74 -16.45 5.84
CA ILE A 88 1.27 -16.32 5.82
C ILE A 88 0.77 -15.19 6.75
N ASP A 89 1.53 -14.84 7.78
CA ASP A 89 1.20 -13.74 8.70
C ASP A 89 1.43 -12.36 8.09
N HIS A 90 2.13 -12.26 6.95
CA HIS A 90 2.25 -11.02 6.20
C HIS A 90 1.10 -10.81 5.22
N LEU A 91 0.20 -11.80 5.06
CA LEU A 91 -1.01 -11.64 4.27
C LEU A 91 -2.06 -10.91 5.10
N CYS A 92 -2.55 -9.79 4.58
CA CYS A 92 -3.60 -8.99 5.20
C CYS A 92 -4.87 -8.95 4.37
N LYS A 93 -6.00 -8.76 5.03
CA LYS A 93 -7.31 -8.45 4.44
C LYS A 93 -7.86 -7.16 5.02
N SER A 94 -8.55 -6.40 4.19
CA SER A 94 -9.28 -5.20 4.61
C SER A 94 -10.76 -5.56 4.75
N ILE A 95 -11.34 -5.30 5.92
CA ILE A 95 -12.76 -5.54 6.22
C ILE A 95 -13.45 -4.18 6.32
N VAL A 96 -14.49 -3.97 5.50
CA VAL A 96 -15.35 -2.78 5.60
C VAL A 96 -16.48 -3.08 6.59
N LEU A 97 -16.56 -2.29 7.67
CA LEU A 97 -17.60 -2.37 8.68
C LEU A 97 -18.55 -1.18 8.55
N VAL A 98 -19.85 -1.44 8.68
CA VAL A 98 -20.89 -0.41 8.80
C VAL A 98 -21.26 -0.28 10.26
N ASN A 99 -21.19 0.93 10.83
CA ASN A 99 -21.68 1.22 12.17
C ASN A 99 -23.19 1.48 12.13
N THR A 100 -23.97 0.46 12.44
CA THR A 100 -25.44 0.54 12.46
C THR A 100 -25.97 1.33 13.66
N GLN A 101 -25.15 1.50 14.71
CA GLN A 101 -25.51 2.26 15.92
C GLN A 101 -25.14 3.75 15.85
N ALA A 102 -24.49 4.17 14.77
CA ALA A 102 -24.20 5.58 14.51
C ALA A 102 -25.52 6.39 14.46
N PRO A 103 -25.56 7.58 15.08
CA PRO A 103 -26.70 8.50 14.94
C PRO A 103 -27.04 8.79 13.47
N SER A 104 -28.31 9.06 13.16
CA SER A 104 -28.77 9.26 11.77
C SER A 104 -28.11 10.43 11.03
N ASN A 105 -27.57 11.41 11.76
CA ASN A 105 -26.82 12.53 11.19
C ASN A 105 -25.38 12.16 10.79
N ILE A 106 -24.89 10.97 11.18
CA ILE A 106 -23.58 10.44 10.78
C ILE A 106 -23.79 9.51 9.59
N THR A 107 -23.52 10.03 8.40
CA THR A 107 -23.80 9.33 7.13
C THR A 107 -22.53 8.94 6.37
N ASP A 108 -21.38 9.51 6.72
CA ASP A 108 -20.13 9.38 5.99
C ASP A 108 -18.92 9.04 6.89
N CYS A 109 -17.72 9.24 6.37
CA CYS A 109 -16.44 9.04 7.07
C CYS A 109 -15.67 10.35 7.32
N SER A 110 -16.38 11.48 7.42
CA SER A 110 -15.76 12.80 7.60
C SER A 110 -15.07 12.97 8.96
N ASP A 111 -15.62 12.40 10.02
CA ASP A 111 -15.03 12.35 11.36
C ASP A 111 -14.46 10.95 11.65
N PHE A 112 -13.14 10.82 11.67
CA PHE A 112 -12.47 9.55 11.94
C PHE A 112 -12.74 8.99 13.36
N ASN A 113 -13.15 9.85 14.30
CA ASN A 113 -13.53 9.43 15.65
C ASN A 113 -14.97 8.89 15.70
N ASN A 114 -15.82 9.31 14.77
CA ASN A 114 -17.24 8.94 14.75
C ASN A 114 -17.77 8.82 13.31
N SER A 115 -17.27 7.84 12.58
CA SER A 115 -17.67 7.54 11.20
C SER A 115 -18.81 6.53 11.12
N LYS A 116 -19.56 6.58 10.01
CA LYS A 116 -20.55 5.56 9.62
C LYS A 116 -19.87 4.27 9.17
N TYR A 117 -18.70 4.36 8.56
CA TYR A 117 -17.96 3.24 7.99
C TYR A 117 -16.54 3.19 8.55
N TYR A 118 -16.05 1.99 8.82
CA TYR A 118 -14.68 1.75 9.26
C TYR A 118 -14.02 0.69 8.38
N ILE A 119 -12.74 0.86 8.10
CA ILE A 119 -11.92 -0.19 7.46
C ILE A 119 -10.98 -0.75 8.52
N VAL A 120 -11.01 -2.06 8.71
CA VAL A 120 -10.10 -2.77 9.61
C VAL A 120 -9.19 -3.65 8.78
N VAL A 121 -7.89 -3.40 8.85
CA VAL A 121 -6.87 -4.22 8.20
C VAL A 121 -6.35 -5.24 9.21
N VAL A 122 -6.49 -6.53 8.91
CA VAL A 122 -6.07 -7.63 9.79
C VAL A 122 -5.33 -8.69 8.98
N GLN A 123 -4.45 -9.44 9.64
CA GLN A 123 -3.81 -10.60 9.03
C GLN A 123 -4.84 -11.70 8.71
N TYR A 124 -4.56 -12.53 7.72
CA TYR A 124 -5.42 -13.67 7.38
C TYR A 124 -5.51 -14.71 8.50
N THR A 125 -4.42 -14.90 9.25
CA THR A 125 -4.33 -15.81 10.40
C THR A 125 -5.02 -15.25 11.65
N ALA A 126 -5.20 -13.93 11.73
CA ALA A 126 -5.86 -13.28 12.85
C ALA A 126 -7.39 -13.42 12.77
N ARG A 127 -8.01 -13.66 13.94
CA ARG A 127 -9.47 -13.61 14.08
C ARG A 127 -9.90 -12.17 14.31
N PHE A 128 -10.85 -11.71 13.50
CA PHE A 128 -11.48 -10.42 13.70
C PHE A 128 -12.29 -10.42 15.00
N ASN A 129 -12.10 -9.40 15.84
CA ASN A 129 -12.84 -9.21 17.09
C ASN A 129 -13.50 -7.83 17.11
N ALA A 130 -14.83 -7.81 16.94
CA ALA A 130 -15.62 -6.58 16.93
C ALA A 130 -15.53 -5.83 18.28
N GLU A 131 -15.45 -6.55 19.40
CA GLU A 131 -15.37 -5.92 20.73
C GLU A 131 -14.02 -5.21 20.93
N THR A 132 -12.93 -5.73 20.37
CA THR A 132 -11.64 -5.02 20.36
C THR A 132 -11.73 -3.72 19.57
N VAL A 133 -12.39 -3.72 18.41
CA VAL A 133 -12.61 -2.51 17.60
C VAL A 133 -13.47 -1.48 18.35
N LYS A 134 -14.57 -1.92 18.96
CA LYS A 134 -15.44 -1.08 19.80
C LYS A 134 -14.67 -0.42 20.94
N ASN A 135 -13.84 -1.18 21.64
CA ASN A 135 -13.02 -0.67 22.75
C ASN A 135 -11.95 0.29 22.26
N TYR A 136 -11.32 0.03 21.12
CA TYR A 136 -10.37 0.95 20.49
C TYR A 136 -11.02 2.29 20.14
N LEU A 137 -12.17 2.27 19.46
CA LEU A 137 -12.91 3.49 19.10
C LEU A 137 -13.38 4.27 20.33
N TYR A 138 -13.83 3.57 21.37
CA TYR A 138 -14.19 4.20 22.64
C TYR A 138 -13.01 4.94 23.28
N ALA A 139 -11.83 4.30 23.30
CA ALA A 139 -10.61 4.89 23.83
C ALA A 139 -10.14 6.07 22.97
N LEU A 140 -10.21 5.96 21.64
CA LEU A 140 -9.87 7.03 20.69
C LEU A 140 -10.70 8.30 20.91
N ASN A 141 -11.95 8.14 21.39
CA ASN A 141 -12.86 9.23 21.70
C ASN A 141 -12.73 9.78 23.13
N ASP A 142 -11.69 9.43 23.89
CA ASP A 142 -11.56 9.74 25.33
C ASP A 142 -12.80 9.33 26.15
N GLY A 143 -13.52 8.30 25.71
CA GLY A 143 -14.78 7.86 26.32
C GLY A 143 -15.97 8.82 26.16
N LYS A 144 -15.85 9.90 25.37
CA LYS A 144 -16.91 10.88 25.12
C LYS A 144 -18.12 10.28 24.39
N ILE A 145 -17.85 9.34 23.48
CA ILE A 145 -18.89 8.59 22.76
C ILE A 145 -19.11 7.26 23.46
N ALA A 146 -20.35 6.98 23.88
CA ALA A 146 -20.67 5.73 24.56
C ALA A 146 -20.46 4.50 23.66
N LYS A 147 -19.88 3.43 24.20
CA LYS A 147 -19.60 2.16 23.48
C LYS A 147 -20.78 1.61 22.67
N LYS A 148 -22.02 1.79 23.15
CA LYS A 148 -23.26 1.37 22.46
C LYS A 148 -23.51 2.06 21.11
N LYS A 149 -22.74 3.11 20.79
CA LYS A 149 -22.79 3.82 19.51
C LYS A 149 -21.85 3.24 18.46
N PHE A 150 -21.12 2.18 18.79
CA PHE A 150 -20.29 1.41 17.88
C PHE A 150 -20.75 -0.05 17.87
N ASN A 151 -20.56 -0.75 16.73
CA ASN A 151 -20.90 -2.16 16.55
C ASN A 151 -19.93 -3.11 17.25
#